data_AF-A0A968MQ18-F1
#
_entry.id   AF-A0A968MQ18-F1
#
_cell.length_a   1.000
_cell.length_b   1.000
_cell.length_c   1.000
_cell.angle_alpha   90.00
_cell.angle_beta   90.00
_cell.angle_gamma   90.00
#
_symmetry.space_group_name_H-M   'P 1'
#
loop_
_entity.id
_entity.type
_entity.pdbx_description
1 polymer ?
#
loop_
_entity_poly.entity_id
_entity_poly.type
_entity_poly.pdbx_seq_one_letter_code
_entity_poly.pdbx_strand_id
1 'polypeptide(L)'
;MIRTSGNQSDGGLTKAYGAAGAFVFPVGTNADYTPATIQFNSAPATWGTVTVKPVPTYNPLVTSGNSLNYYWKTTSDGFTGIPSGGVTHTYHYTDAAIAGRGSEADYIPGSYRPDSWTIINDKSKVIDNSNDIQFNNINTIDGEYTAGESDAFQTIKIFYSRQSGAWNDYQTWSTDSVGGNPVPDPAPGSNVAGVNIPGPNNPVVIGNGLAKIIRLPFRPLFRTS
;
A
#
# COMPACT_ATOMS: atom_id res chain seq x y z
N MET A 1 -16.13 13.21 12.52
CA MET A 1 -15.46 12.28 11.60
C MET A 1 -16.42 11.24 11.08
N ILE A 2 -16.19 10.76 9.86
CA ILE A 2 -16.86 9.59 9.27
C ILE A 2 -16.00 8.37 9.61
N ARG A 3 -16.56 7.44 10.36
CA ARG A 3 -15.87 6.20 10.75
C ARG A 3 -16.14 5.13 9.72
N THR A 4 -15.08 4.49 9.25
CA THR A 4 -15.15 3.30 8.39
C THR A 4 -14.67 2.08 9.17
N SER A 5 -15.10 0.88 8.77
CA SER A 5 -14.56 -0.37 9.32
C SER A 5 -13.07 -0.58 8.99
N GLY A 6 -12.57 0.14 7.99
CA GLY A 6 -11.16 0.15 7.62
C GLY A 6 -10.73 -1.09 6.83
N ASN A 7 -11.64 -1.85 6.25
CA ASN A 7 -11.25 -2.95 5.37
C ASN A 7 -10.76 -2.40 4.03
N GLN A 8 -9.80 -3.08 3.40
CA GLN A 8 -9.31 -2.72 2.07
C GLN A 8 -10.42 -2.73 1.00
N SER A 9 -11.51 -3.48 1.23
CA SER A 9 -12.69 -3.56 0.38
C SER A 9 -13.76 -2.50 0.66
N ASP A 10 -13.61 -1.67 1.69
CA ASP A 10 -14.62 -0.67 2.06
C ASP A 10 -14.79 0.41 0.97
N GLY A 11 -15.97 1.05 0.94
CA GLY A 11 -16.31 2.08 -0.05
C GLY A 11 -15.55 3.40 0.11
N GLY A 12 -15.12 3.74 1.33
CA GLY A 12 -14.46 5.02 1.64
C GLY A 12 -15.39 6.23 1.63
N LEU A 13 -14.80 7.43 1.63
CA LEU A 13 -15.50 8.69 1.45
C LEU A 13 -15.16 9.28 0.08
N THR A 14 -16.18 9.54 -0.73
CA THR A 14 -16.03 10.11 -2.08
C THR A 14 -16.41 11.60 -2.10
N LYS A 15 -15.58 12.42 -2.73
CA LYS A 15 -15.81 13.84 -2.99
C LYS A 15 -15.71 14.12 -4.49
N ALA A 16 -16.75 14.74 -5.06
CA ALA A 16 -16.68 15.32 -6.40
C ALA A 16 -16.00 16.69 -6.36
N TYR A 17 -14.93 16.89 -7.11
CA TYR A 17 -14.25 18.18 -7.26
C TYR A 17 -14.88 18.98 -8.41
N GLY A 18 -14.80 20.30 -8.30
CA GLY A 18 -15.24 21.23 -9.36
C GLY A 18 -14.47 22.54 -9.38
N ALA A 19 -13.44 22.65 -8.52
CA ALA A 19 -12.58 23.80 -8.37
C ALA A 19 -11.27 23.36 -7.70
N ALA A 20 -10.22 24.15 -7.91
CA ALA A 20 -8.95 24.00 -7.20
C ALA A 20 -9.12 24.34 -5.71
N GLY A 21 -8.16 23.91 -4.90
CA GLY A 21 -8.18 24.11 -3.45
C GLY A 21 -8.17 22.81 -2.66
N ALA A 22 -8.00 22.96 -1.34
CA ALA A 22 -7.91 21.86 -0.40
C ALA A 22 -9.30 21.40 0.04
N PHE A 23 -9.47 20.08 0.14
CA PHE A 23 -10.60 19.47 0.83
C PHE A 23 -10.07 18.46 1.85
N VAL A 24 -10.57 18.56 3.07
CA VAL A 24 -10.29 17.60 4.15
C VAL A 24 -11.35 16.51 4.07
N PHE A 25 -10.92 15.26 3.88
CA PHE A 25 -11.71 14.06 4.08
C PHE A 25 -11.67 13.73 5.58
N PRO A 26 -12.75 14.00 6.35
CA PRO A 26 -12.74 13.81 7.79
C PRO A 26 -12.99 12.33 8.15
N VAL A 27 -12.16 11.43 7.63
CA VAL A 27 -12.28 9.98 7.79
C VAL A 27 -11.46 9.47 8.97
N GLY A 28 -11.77 8.24 9.38
CA GLY A 28 -11.06 7.54 10.44
C GLY A 28 -11.51 6.09 10.56
N THR A 29 -10.86 5.36 11.46
CA THR A 29 -11.13 3.95 11.75
C THR A 29 -11.14 3.75 13.25
N ASN A 30 -11.98 2.85 13.76
CA ASN A 30 -12.12 2.63 15.21
C ASN A 30 -12.39 3.96 15.95
N ALA A 31 -11.54 4.32 16.90
CA ALA A 31 -11.57 5.59 17.64
C ALA A 31 -10.66 6.66 17.03
N ASP A 32 -9.80 6.30 16.07
CA ASP A 32 -8.76 7.17 15.51
C ASP A 32 -9.33 8.06 14.41
N TYR A 33 -9.02 9.35 14.50
CA TYR A 33 -9.29 10.34 13.46
C TYR A 33 -8.04 10.52 12.62
N THR A 34 -8.09 10.07 11.36
CA THR A 34 -6.94 10.00 10.45
C THR A 34 -7.28 10.67 9.12
N PRO A 35 -7.56 11.98 9.13
CA PRO A 35 -8.03 12.69 7.94
C PRO A 35 -6.98 12.69 6.84
N ALA A 36 -7.47 12.81 5.61
CA ALA A 36 -6.64 13.10 4.44
C ALA A 36 -7.04 14.46 3.89
N THR A 37 -6.08 15.30 3.55
CA THR A 37 -6.30 16.54 2.83
C THR A 37 -5.80 16.38 1.41
N ILE A 38 -6.68 16.54 0.43
CA ILE A 38 -6.31 16.47 -0.99
C ILE A 38 -6.57 17.85 -1.59
N GLN A 39 -5.50 18.45 -2.11
CA GLN A 39 -5.50 19.78 -2.70
C GLN A 39 -5.13 19.72 -4.17
N PHE A 40 -5.93 20.37 -5.01
CA PHE A 40 -5.53 20.69 -6.39
C PHE A 40 -4.87 22.06 -6.42
N ASN A 41 -3.61 22.10 -6.86
CA ASN A 41 -2.79 23.31 -7.01
C ASN A 41 -3.11 24.05 -8.31
N SER A 42 -3.66 23.35 -9.29
CA SER A 42 -4.09 23.88 -10.58
C SER A 42 -5.29 23.09 -11.10
N ALA A 43 -6.07 23.70 -11.99
CA ALA A 43 -7.23 23.04 -12.58
C ALA A 43 -6.79 21.94 -13.57
N PRO A 44 -7.37 20.72 -13.49
CA PRO A 44 -7.24 19.72 -14.54
C PRO A 44 -8.08 20.12 -15.78
N ALA A 45 -7.92 19.40 -16.89
CA ALA A 45 -8.76 19.58 -18.07
C ALA A 45 -10.21 19.14 -17.82
N THR A 46 -10.42 18.12 -16.98
CA THR A 46 -11.75 17.70 -16.53
C THR A 46 -11.69 17.34 -15.05
N TRP A 47 -12.67 17.83 -14.29
CA TRP A 47 -12.83 17.49 -12.88
C TRP A 47 -13.48 16.11 -12.72
N GLY A 48 -13.14 15.44 -11.62
CA GLY A 48 -13.65 14.12 -11.30
C GLY A 48 -13.96 13.96 -9.81
N THR A 49 -13.96 12.71 -9.37
CA THR A 49 -14.18 12.34 -7.97
C THR A 49 -12.91 11.75 -7.37
N VAL A 50 -12.70 11.99 -6.08
CA VAL A 50 -11.65 11.34 -5.29
C VAL A 50 -12.32 10.61 -4.14
N THR A 51 -11.90 9.37 -3.92
CA THR A 51 -12.32 8.52 -2.81
C THR A 51 -11.12 8.23 -1.93
N VAL A 52 -11.26 8.49 -0.63
CA VAL A 52 -10.25 8.15 0.39
C VAL A 52 -10.76 7.03 1.28
N LYS A 53 -9.93 6.01 1.48
CA LYS A 53 -10.19 4.83 2.32
C LYS A 53 -9.05 4.65 3.32
N PRO A 54 -9.25 4.98 4.61
CA PRO A 54 -8.26 4.67 5.63
C PRO A 54 -8.28 3.18 5.97
N VAL A 55 -7.12 2.58 6.25
CA VAL A 55 -6.98 1.17 6.62
C VAL A 55 -6.07 1.04 7.86
N PRO A 56 -6.55 0.47 8.99
CA PRO A 56 -5.85 0.43 10.27
C PRO A 56 -4.92 -0.78 10.38
N THR A 57 -4.18 -1.05 9.32
CA THR A 57 -3.12 -2.06 9.27
C THR A 57 -1.97 -1.47 8.47
N TYR A 58 -0.75 -1.98 8.66
CA TYR A 58 0.32 -1.69 7.72
C TYR A 58 -0.06 -2.12 6.30
N ASN A 59 0.53 -1.48 5.30
CA ASN A 59 0.27 -1.85 3.91
C ASN A 59 0.87 -3.24 3.63
N PRO A 60 0.11 -4.20 3.07
CA PRO A 60 0.59 -5.57 2.88
C PRO A 60 1.77 -5.71 1.90
N LEU A 61 2.13 -4.64 1.20
CA LEU A 61 3.18 -4.62 0.18
C LEU A 61 4.48 -3.98 0.68
N VAL A 62 4.56 -3.60 1.95
CA VAL A 62 5.83 -3.17 2.56
C VAL A 62 6.76 -4.36 2.73
N THR A 63 8.05 -4.12 2.47
CA THR A 63 9.10 -5.14 2.51
C THR A 63 9.77 -5.25 3.89
N SER A 64 9.50 -4.31 4.79
CA SER A 64 9.95 -4.27 6.18
C SER A 64 8.79 -3.86 7.07
N GLY A 65 8.79 -4.34 8.33
CA GLY A 65 7.79 -3.97 9.33
C GLY A 65 7.97 -2.55 9.89
N ASN A 66 9.05 -1.87 9.50
CA ASN A 66 9.39 -0.50 9.90
C ASN A 66 8.59 0.54 9.09
N SER A 67 7.28 0.39 9.07
CA SER A 67 6.32 1.32 8.47
C SER A 67 5.18 1.59 9.43
N LEU A 68 4.39 2.62 9.14
CA LEU A 68 3.14 2.84 9.83
C LEU A 68 2.26 1.60 9.77
N ASN A 69 1.61 1.30 10.89
CA ASN A 69 0.49 0.35 10.95
C ASN A 69 -0.80 0.95 10.42
N TYR A 70 -0.69 1.73 9.34
CA TYR A 70 -1.77 2.47 8.73
C TYR A 70 -1.40 2.84 7.29
N TYR A 71 -2.40 2.88 6.42
CA TYR A 71 -2.26 3.51 5.11
C TYR A 71 -3.61 4.05 4.62
N TRP A 72 -3.56 4.92 3.63
CA TRP A 72 -4.73 5.43 2.93
C TRP A 72 -4.71 4.95 1.51
N LYS A 73 -5.79 4.28 1.10
CA LYS A 73 -6.04 4.00 -0.30
C LYS A 73 -6.87 5.14 -0.89
N THR A 74 -6.27 5.85 -1.83
CA THR A 74 -6.90 6.95 -2.55
C THR A 74 -7.10 6.52 -3.99
N THR A 75 -8.31 6.69 -4.49
CA THR A 75 -8.70 6.38 -5.88
C THR A 75 -9.46 7.54 -6.47
N SER A 76 -9.38 7.72 -7.78
CA SER A 76 -10.03 8.79 -8.50
C SER A 76 -10.74 8.27 -9.75
N ASP A 77 -11.74 9.04 -10.20
CA ASP A 77 -12.51 8.72 -11.41
C ASP A 77 -12.93 10.01 -12.14
N GLY A 78 -12.97 9.97 -13.47
CA GLY A 78 -13.42 11.08 -14.32
C GLY A 78 -12.44 12.24 -14.54
N PHE A 79 -11.28 12.26 -13.86
CA PHE A 79 -10.27 13.30 -14.10
C PHE A 79 -9.53 13.10 -15.43
N THR A 80 -9.25 14.20 -16.13
CA THR A 80 -8.33 14.21 -17.29
C THR A 80 -7.42 15.43 -17.23
N GLY A 81 -6.20 15.31 -17.78
CA GLY A 81 -5.27 16.43 -17.92
C GLY A 81 -4.84 17.08 -16.60
N ILE A 82 -4.57 16.29 -15.56
CA ILE A 82 -3.96 16.80 -14.31
C ILE A 82 -2.55 17.31 -14.63
N PRO A 83 -2.22 18.59 -14.37
CA PRO A 83 -0.88 19.12 -14.65
C PRO A 83 0.19 18.46 -13.76
N SER A 84 1.45 18.49 -14.23
CA SER A 84 2.57 18.08 -13.38
C SER A 84 2.63 18.95 -12.13
N GLY A 85 2.76 18.35 -10.95
CA GLY A 85 2.71 19.03 -9.67
C GLY A 85 1.31 19.54 -9.29
N GLY A 86 0.28 19.14 -10.02
CA GLY A 86 -1.08 19.68 -9.90
C GLY A 86 -1.81 19.28 -8.62
N VAL A 87 -1.28 18.34 -7.84
CA VAL A 87 -1.96 17.81 -6.64
C VAL A 87 -1.00 17.72 -5.46
N THR A 88 -1.50 18.03 -4.26
CA THR A 88 -0.80 17.85 -2.98
C THR A 88 -1.69 17.04 -2.05
N HIS A 89 -1.14 15.98 -1.44
CA HIS A 89 -1.83 15.20 -0.41
C HIS A 89 -1.15 15.39 0.95
N THR A 90 -1.94 15.51 1.99
CA THR A 90 -1.50 15.41 3.38
C THR A 90 -2.30 14.33 4.07
N TYR A 91 -1.64 13.38 4.72
CA TYR A 91 -2.30 12.32 5.48
C TYR A 91 -1.90 12.41 6.95
N HIS A 92 -2.89 12.45 7.84
CA HIS A 92 -2.66 12.60 9.26
C HIS A 92 -2.79 11.24 9.98
N TYR A 93 -1.74 10.78 10.64
CA TYR A 93 -1.75 9.56 11.46
C TYR A 93 -1.89 9.87 12.95
N THR A 94 -2.03 8.82 13.75
CA THR A 94 -1.97 8.90 15.22
C THR A 94 -0.73 8.17 15.72
N ASP A 95 -0.23 8.50 16.90
CA ASP A 95 0.94 7.83 17.51
C ASP A 95 0.73 6.31 17.65
N ALA A 96 -0.53 5.89 17.81
CA ALA A 96 -0.91 4.48 17.85
C ALA A 96 -0.52 3.71 16.56
N ALA A 97 -0.40 4.39 15.42
CA ALA A 97 0.05 3.81 14.16
C ALA A 97 1.56 3.48 14.15
N ILE A 98 2.36 4.09 15.04
CA ILE A 98 3.81 3.89 15.14
C ILE A 98 4.18 2.88 16.23
N ALA A 99 3.26 2.61 17.17
CA ALA A 99 3.54 1.73 18.31
C ALA A 99 4.14 0.37 17.89
N GLY A 100 5.36 0.09 18.36
CA GLY A 100 6.10 -1.14 18.04
C GLY A 100 6.64 -1.22 16.61
N ARG A 101 6.73 -0.09 15.91
CA ARG A 101 7.32 0.05 14.57
C ARG A 101 8.70 0.72 14.68
N GLY A 102 9.36 0.89 13.53
CA GLY A 102 10.67 1.54 13.40
C GLY A 102 10.72 2.97 13.93
N SER A 103 11.80 3.70 13.66
CA SER A 103 11.95 5.08 14.17
C SER A 103 11.20 6.08 13.29
N GLU A 104 10.22 6.78 13.85
CA GLU A 104 9.45 7.83 13.15
C GLU A 104 10.36 8.90 12.53
N ALA A 105 11.43 9.29 13.24
CA ALA A 105 12.42 10.25 12.75
C ALA A 105 13.14 9.79 11.48
N ASP A 106 13.09 8.50 11.15
CA ASP A 106 13.66 7.91 9.94
C ASP A 106 12.62 7.68 8.84
N TYR A 107 11.34 7.98 9.08
CA TYR A 107 10.27 7.72 8.13
C TYR A 107 10.31 8.70 6.95
N ILE A 108 10.01 8.15 5.78
CA ILE A 108 9.80 8.89 4.54
C ILE A 108 8.43 8.55 3.95
N PRO A 109 7.79 9.45 3.19
CA PRO A 109 6.55 9.13 2.50
C PRO A 109 6.73 8.06 1.41
N GLY A 110 5.85 7.07 1.42
CA GLY A 110 5.78 6.01 0.42
C GLY A 110 4.38 5.92 -0.20
N SER A 111 4.32 5.77 -1.53
CA SER A 111 3.08 5.52 -2.26
C SER A 111 3.22 4.32 -3.17
N TYR A 112 2.35 3.31 -3.01
CA TYR A 112 2.33 2.14 -3.88
C TYR A 112 1.35 2.35 -5.04
N ARG A 113 1.84 2.29 -6.28
CA ARG A 113 1.04 2.48 -7.49
C ARG A 113 1.82 2.16 -8.79
N PRO A 114 1.15 1.56 -9.79
CA PRO A 114 0.18 0.47 -9.65
C PRO A 114 0.85 -0.84 -9.19
N ASP A 115 2.15 -1.00 -9.44
CA ASP A 115 2.92 -2.21 -9.18
C ASP A 115 4.28 -1.96 -8.48
N SER A 116 4.64 -0.71 -8.22
CA SER A 116 5.88 -0.34 -7.52
C SER A 116 5.67 0.72 -6.44
N TRP A 117 6.63 0.79 -5.50
CA TRP A 117 6.74 1.89 -4.56
C TRP A 117 7.33 3.14 -5.23
N THR A 118 6.70 4.29 -5.01
CA THR A 118 7.25 5.62 -5.28
C THR A 118 7.49 6.29 -3.93
N ILE A 119 8.74 6.66 -3.65
CA ILE A 119 9.14 7.28 -2.38
C ILE A 119 9.47 8.77 -2.58
N ILE A 120 9.24 9.55 -1.54
CA ILE A 120 9.83 10.88 -1.40
C ILE A 120 10.96 10.74 -0.40
N ASN A 121 12.21 10.69 -0.85
CA ASN A 121 13.36 10.45 0.02
C ASN A 121 13.77 11.70 0.83
N ASP A 122 12.84 12.18 1.65
CA ASP A 122 12.98 13.37 2.49
C ASP A 122 12.17 13.17 3.78
N LYS A 123 12.89 12.97 4.88
CA LYS A 123 12.30 12.75 6.21
C LYS A 123 11.48 13.94 6.69
N SER A 124 11.79 15.16 6.23
CA SER A 124 11.02 16.36 6.60
C SER A 124 9.59 16.36 6.07
N LYS A 125 9.22 15.37 5.25
CA LYS A 125 7.86 15.15 4.75
C LYS A 125 7.03 14.22 5.63
N VAL A 126 7.63 13.64 6.67
CA VAL A 126 6.90 13.09 7.81
C VAL A 126 7.15 14.09 8.94
N ILE A 127 6.09 14.75 9.39
CA ILE A 127 6.17 15.87 10.32
C ILE A 127 5.69 15.40 11.69
N ASP A 128 6.64 14.94 12.51
CA ASP A 128 6.39 14.34 13.83
C ASP A 128 5.56 15.24 14.76
N ASN A 129 5.71 16.57 14.67
CA ASN A 129 4.98 17.47 15.57
C ASN A 129 3.49 17.58 15.28
N SER A 130 3.06 17.26 14.06
CA SER A 130 1.68 17.36 13.59
C SER A 130 1.13 16.03 13.10
N ASN A 131 1.93 14.96 13.16
CA ASN A 131 1.65 13.64 12.64
C ASN A 131 1.15 13.64 11.19
N ASP A 132 1.79 14.46 10.35
CA ASP A 132 1.40 14.63 8.96
C ASP A 132 2.43 14.07 7.99
N ILE A 133 1.95 13.34 6.99
CA ILE A 133 2.74 12.87 5.85
C ILE A 133 2.39 13.73 4.64
N GLN A 134 3.40 14.38 4.05
CA GLN A 134 3.23 15.29 2.92
C GLN A 134 3.69 14.66 1.60
N PHE A 135 2.78 14.62 0.63
CA PHE A 135 3.07 14.33 -0.77
C PHE A 135 2.80 15.59 -1.59
N ASN A 136 3.78 16.51 -1.59
CA ASN A 136 3.64 17.82 -2.23
C ASN A 136 3.90 17.76 -3.73
N ASN A 137 3.07 18.46 -4.52
CA ASN A 137 3.25 18.64 -5.96
C ASN A 137 3.49 17.31 -6.69
N ILE A 138 2.61 16.33 -6.42
CA ILE A 138 2.57 15.06 -7.14
C ILE A 138 1.68 15.13 -8.38
N ASN A 139 1.85 14.15 -9.27
CA ASN A 139 1.16 14.10 -10.56
C ASN A 139 -0.05 13.16 -10.55
N THR A 140 -0.27 12.44 -9.45
CA THR A 140 -1.13 11.26 -9.40
C THR A 140 -1.90 11.23 -8.08
N ILE A 141 -3.21 11.04 -8.21
CA ILE A 141 -4.15 10.93 -7.08
C ILE A 141 -4.22 9.49 -6.57
N ASP A 142 -4.12 8.53 -7.49
CA ASP A 142 -4.31 7.12 -7.15
C ASP A 142 -3.07 6.55 -6.47
N GLY A 143 -3.30 5.76 -5.42
CA GLY A 143 -2.26 5.01 -4.74
C GLY A 143 -2.64 4.56 -3.34
N GLU A 144 -1.77 3.75 -2.76
CA GLU A 144 -1.79 3.41 -1.34
C GLU A 144 -0.66 4.16 -0.64
N TYR A 145 -1.03 5.14 0.16
CA TYR A 145 -0.12 6.13 0.77
C TYR A 145 0.15 5.77 2.23
N THR A 146 1.41 5.82 2.63
CA THR A 146 1.87 5.53 3.99
C THR A 146 3.22 6.22 4.24
N ALA A 147 3.84 5.95 5.39
CA ALA A 147 5.21 6.35 5.71
C ALA A 147 5.94 5.20 6.42
N GLY A 148 7.26 5.20 6.32
CA GLY A 148 8.12 4.17 6.89
C GLY A 148 9.59 4.42 6.58
N GLU A 149 10.47 3.62 7.16
CA GLU A 149 11.88 3.61 6.83
C GLU A 149 12.11 3.20 5.36
N SER A 150 13.24 3.62 4.79
CA SER A 150 13.51 3.37 3.35
C SER A 150 13.54 1.88 2.96
N ASP A 151 13.85 0.98 3.89
CA ASP A 151 13.85 -0.47 3.71
C ASP A 151 12.42 -1.08 3.65
N ALA A 152 11.39 -0.32 4.04
CA ALA A 152 9.99 -0.71 3.92
C ALA A 152 9.46 -0.61 2.48
N PHE A 153 10.16 0.11 1.60
CA PHE A 153 9.70 0.44 0.24
C PHE A 153 10.58 -0.16 -0.86
N GLN A 154 11.01 -1.41 -0.69
CA GLN A 154 11.84 -2.11 -1.67
C GLN A 154 11.00 -2.79 -2.77
N THR A 155 11.67 -3.36 -3.77
CA THR A 155 10.99 -4.16 -4.80
C THR A 155 10.29 -5.35 -4.15
N ILE A 156 9.01 -5.53 -4.49
CA ILE A 156 8.19 -6.61 -3.93
C ILE A 156 8.52 -7.91 -4.64
N LYS A 157 8.85 -8.92 -3.85
CA LYS A 157 9.04 -10.29 -4.35
C LYS A 157 7.69 -10.97 -4.57
N ILE A 158 7.38 -11.28 -5.83
CA ILE A 158 6.18 -12.01 -6.25
C ILE A 158 6.54 -13.50 -6.40
N PHE A 159 5.66 -14.37 -5.93
CA PHE A 159 5.79 -15.81 -6.12
C PHE A 159 4.71 -16.31 -7.08
N TYR A 160 5.11 -17.11 -8.05
CA TYR A 160 4.25 -17.72 -9.05
C TYR A 160 4.15 -19.22 -8.79
N SER A 161 2.95 -19.79 -8.89
CA SER A 161 2.79 -21.24 -8.79
C SER A 161 3.51 -21.92 -9.95
N ARG A 162 4.33 -22.91 -9.65
CA ARG A 162 5.07 -23.69 -10.64
C ARG A 162 4.45 -25.05 -10.90
N GLN A 163 4.11 -25.76 -9.84
CA GLN A 163 3.55 -27.12 -9.88
C GLN A 163 2.63 -27.35 -8.68
N SER A 164 1.78 -28.37 -8.76
CA SER A 164 1.00 -28.81 -7.59
C SER A 164 1.92 -29.35 -6.50
N GLY A 165 1.63 -29.02 -5.25
CA GLY A 165 2.41 -29.48 -4.10
C GLY A 165 2.11 -28.65 -2.85
N ALA A 166 2.96 -28.81 -1.84
CA ALA A 166 2.81 -28.11 -0.57
C ALA A 166 3.22 -26.63 -0.69
N TRP A 167 2.44 -25.72 -0.10
CA TRP A 167 2.71 -24.28 -0.14
C TRP A 167 4.02 -23.88 0.55
N ASN A 168 4.45 -24.69 1.52
CA ASN A 168 5.70 -24.50 2.25
C ASN A 168 6.88 -25.22 1.60
N ASP A 169 6.77 -25.69 0.35
CA ASP A 169 7.86 -26.27 -0.43
C ASP A 169 8.31 -25.28 -1.51
N TYR A 170 9.56 -24.84 -1.44
CA TYR A 170 10.15 -23.88 -2.37
C TYR A 170 10.11 -24.36 -3.84
N GLN A 171 10.08 -25.68 -4.08
CA GLN A 171 10.01 -26.25 -5.43
C GLN A 171 8.64 -26.04 -6.11
N THR A 172 7.61 -25.69 -5.34
CA THR A 172 6.26 -25.40 -5.86
C THR A 172 6.12 -23.96 -6.36
N TRP A 173 7.13 -23.13 -6.12
CA TRP A 173 7.13 -21.71 -6.47
C TRP A 173 8.22 -21.36 -7.47
N SER A 174 7.97 -20.30 -8.22
CA SER A 174 8.93 -19.59 -9.06
C SER A 174 8.87 -18.09 -8.73
N THR A 175 9.94 -17.35 -8.94
CA THR A 175 9.95 -15.89 -8.86
C THR A 175 9.85 -15.21 -10.23
N ASP A 176 9.86 -16.00 -11.31
CA ASP A 176 9.96 -15.48 -12.67
C ASP A 176 8.60 -15.51 -13.38
N SER A 177 7.89 -16.64 -13.31
CA SER A 177 6.59 -16.83 -13.98
C SER A 177 5.86 -18.08 -13.51
N VAL A 178 4.58 -18.20 -13.85
CA VAL A 178 3.80 -19.44 -13.64
C VAL A 178 4.45 -20.58 -14.43
N GLY A 179 4.75 -21.68 -13.75
CA GLY A 179 5.45 -22.82 -14.36
C GLY A 179 6.95 -22.63 -14.61
N GLY A 180 7.54 -21.51 -14.15
CA GLY A 180 8.95 -21.17 -14.34
C GLY A 180 9.93 -22.07 -13.59
N ASN A 181 11.20 -21.67 -13.51
CA ASN A 181 12.19 -22.40 -12.74
C ASN A 181 11.86 -22.37 -11.23
N PRO A 182 12.18 -23.44 -10.48
CA PRO A 182 11.98 -23.42 -9.04
C PRO A 182 12.82 -22.31 -8.42
N VAL A 183 12.35 -21.76 -7.31
CA VAL A 183 13.19 -20.91 -6.46
C VAL A 183 14.49 -21.66 -6.11
N PRO A 184 15.67 -21.01 -6.03
CA PRO A 184 16.89 -21.69 -5.63
C PRO A 184 16.76 -22.37 -4.27
N ASP A 185 17.41 -23.54 -4.11
CA ASP A 185 17.45 -24.28 -2.85
C ASP A 185 18.04 -23.39 -1.74
N PRO A 186 17.30 -23.16 -0.64
CA PRO A 186 17.75 -22.30 0.45
C PRO A 186 18.78 -22.91 1.41
N ALA A 187 19.50 -23.95 0.99
CA ALA A 187 20.27 -24.88 1.82
C ALA A 187 19.38 -25.88 2.58
N PRO A 188 19.90 -27.06 2.96
CA PRO A 188 19.08 -28.20 3.36
C PRO A 188 18.12 -27.88 4.52
N GLY A 189 16.82 -27.95 4.24
CA GLY A 189 15.75 -27.93 5.24
C GLY A 189 15.25 -26.56 5.70
N SER A 190 15.69 -25.45 5.09
CA SER A 190 15.34 -24.11 5.58
C SER A 190 14.41 -23.34 4.63
N ASN A 191 13.12 -23.67 4.62
CA ASN A 191 12.12 -22.83 3.96
C ASN A 191 11.82 -21.61 4.84
N VAL A 192 12.08 -20.42 4.31
CA VAL A 192 11.94 -19.12 4.96
C VAL A 192 10.90 -18.30 4.20
N ALA A 193 9.83 -17.94 4.90
CA ALA A 193 8.75 -17.11 4.40
C ALA A 193 9.27 -15.77 3.87
N GLY A 194 8.86 -15.41 2.65
CA GLY A 194 9.25 -14.21 1.93
C GLY A 194 10.64 -14.24 1.30
N VAL A 195 11.44 -15.27 1.60
CA VAL A 195 12.75 -15.48 0.98
C VAL A 195 12.63 -16.55 -0.10
N ASN A 196 12.21 -17.76 0.24
CA ASN A 196 12.19 -18.91 -0.67
C ASN A 196 10.82 -19.58 -0.84
N ILE A 197 9.87 -19.23 0.02
CA ILE A 197 8.45 -19.56 -0.09
C ILE A 197 7.63 -18.28 0.14
N PRO A 198 6.37 -18.20 -0.32
CA PRO A 198 5.54 -17.02 -0.08
C PRO A 198 5.40 -16.71 1.41
N GLY A 199 5.64 -15.44 1.77
CA GLY A 199 5.35 -14.89 3.09
C GLY A 199 4.09 -14.02 3.10
N PRO A 200 3.67 -13.52 4.28
CA PRO A 200 2.45 -12.71 4.44
C PRO A 200 2.37 -11.45 3.56
N ASN A 201 3.52 -10.86 3.19
CA ASN A 201 3.60 -9.62 2.40
C ASN A 201 4.01 -9.87 0.93
N ASN A 202 4.01 -11.13 0.50
CA ASN A 202 4.40 -11.48 -0.85
C ASN A 202 3.15 -11.83 -1.67
N PRO A 203 2.88 -11.08 -2.75
CA PRO A 203 1.85 -11.47 -3.69
C PRO A 203 2.13 -12.85 -4.28
N VAL A 204 1.08 -13.68 -4.36
CA VAL A 204 1.12 -14.96 -5.06
C VAL A 204 0.28 -14.90 -6.33
N VAL A 205 0.80 -15.48 -7.41
CA VAL A 205 0.08 -15.67 -8.67
C VAL A 205 -0.08 -17.16 -8.91
N ILE A 206 -1.32 -17.63 -8.79
CA ILE A 206 -1.66 -19.04 -9.03
C ILE A 206 -2.18 -19.16 -10.46
N GLY A 207 -1.56 -20.03 -11.25
CA GLY A 207 -1.96 -20.36 -12.60
C GLY A 207 -1.89 -21.86 -12.83
N ASN A 208 -2.79 -22.37 -13.66
CA ASN A 208 -2.86 -23.79 -14.06
C ASN A 208 -2.10 -24.07 -15.38
N GLY A 209 -1.16 -23.20 -15.77
CA GLY A 209 -0.50 -23.24 -17.08
C GLY A 209 -1.39 -22.85 -18.27
N LEU A 210 -2.66 -22.49 -18.05
CA LEU A 210 -3.59 -21.94 -19.04
C LEU A 210 -4.00 -20.53 -18.56
N ALA A 211 -3.75 -19.51 -19.35
CA ALA A 211 -3.88 -18.11 -18.92
C ALA A 211 -5.26 -17.77 -18.29
N LYS A 212 -5.34 -17.66 -16.95
CA LYS A 212 -6.33 -16.83 -16.26
C LYS A 212 -5.90 -16.52 -14.82
N ILE A 213 -5.76 -15.22 -14.54
CA ILE A 213 -5.25 -14.64 -13.29
C ILE A 213 -6.39 -14.53 -12.27
N ILE A 214 -6.20 -15.07 -11.06
CA ILE A 214 -6.96 -14.67 -9.87
C ILE A 214 -5.95 -14.14 -8.84
N ARG A 215 -6.01 -12.83 -8.53
CA ARG A 215 -5.28 -12.24 -7.40
C ARG A 215 -6.18 -12.39 -6.16
N LEU A 216 -5.74 -13.13 -5.15
CA LEU A 216 -6.43 -13.23 -3.86
C LEU A 216 -5.60 -12.55 -2.76
N PRO A 217 -6.18 -11.65 -1.95
CA PRO A 217 -5.52 -11.18 -0.72
C PRO A 217 -5.48 -12.32 0.31
N PHE A 218 -4.32 -12.50 0.95
CA PHE A 218 -4.08 -13.57 1.91
C PHE A 218 -4.85 -13.33 3.23
N ARG A 219 -5.61 -14.35 3.68
CA ARG A 219 -6.08 -14.51 5.08
C ARG A 219 -5.62 -15.88 5.56
N PRO A 220 -4.75 -16.00 6.56
CA PRO A 220 -4.41 -17.29 7.13
C PRO A 220 -5.57 -17.78 8.00
N LEU A 221 -6.32 -18.76 7.51
CA LEU A 221 -7.23 -19.57 8.34
C LEU A 221 -6.43 -20.76 8.87
N PHE A 222 -5.89 -20.65 10.07
CA PHE A 222 -5.41 -21.83 10.80
C PHE A 222 -6.62 -22.53 11.42
N ARG A 223 -6.87 -23.76 10.98
CA ARG A 223 -7.68 -24.73 11.73
C ARG A 223 -6.73 -25.79 12.26
N THR A 224 -6.48 -25.77 13.56
CA THR A 224 -5.77 -26.85 14.26
C THR A 224 -6.68 -28.07 14.34
N SER A 225 -6.17 -29.23 13.90
CA SER A 225 -6.65 -30.53 14.36
C SER A 225 -6.02 -30.86 15.71
#